data_AF-A0A8H2VIV8-F1
#
_entry.id   AF-A0A8H2VIV8-F1
#
_cell.length_a   1.000
_cell.length_b   1.000
_cell.length_c   1.000
_cell.angle_alpha   90.00
_cell.angle_beta   90.00
_cell.angle_gamma   90.00
#
_symmetry.space_group_name_H-M   'P 1'
#
loop_
_entity.id
_entity.type
_entity.pdbx_description
1 polymer ?
#
loop_
_entity_poly.entity_id
_entity_poly.type
_entity_poly.pdbx_seq_one_letter_code
_entity_poly.pdbx_strand_id
1 'polypeptide(L)'
;MSDIRYSYLNTLDYLPCDVVRTAWLLQTLDGKLRDLDQSPEQFRYYGDNLSTQSHLLGDLVEQEIRRLKEESQELECQLVVKKRYNTLLKNNPHLIKKLNKKLKKPSVIKTKNKMKLSINLKQLRKEVIQEHRANSLTPAITPDNNILSEEEVYCWCQQPSLGDMIACDNEKCPREWFHYACVGIVHSPKGKWFCSDKCRKEQNSKKRHIFKKKKKKH
;
A
#
# COMPACT_ATOMS: atom_id res chain seq x y z
N MET A 1 -38.29 8.15 12.18
CA MET A 1 -37.50 8.18 10.94
C MET A 1 -36.16 8.83 11.28
N SER A 2 -35.06 8.07 11.36
CA SER A 2 -33.73 8.66 11.47
C SER A 2 -33.43 9.37 10.15
N ASP A 3 -33.20 10.67 10.21
CA ASP A 3 -32.88 11.52 9.08
C ASP A 3 -31.69 10.93 8.30
N ILE A 4 -31.95 10.56 7.03
CA ILE A 4 -31.03 9.84 6.13
C ILE A 4 -29.69 10.60 6.02
N ARG A 5 -29.73 11.93 6.18
CA ARG A 5 -28.56 12.81 6.11
C ARG A 5 -27.51 12.51 7.19
N TYR A 6 -27.92 12.02 8.37
CA TYR A 6 -26.99 11.66 9.45
C TYR A 6 -26.50 10.21 9.39
N SER A 7 -27.26 9.31 8.73
CA SER A 7 -26.77 7.95 8.43
C SER A 7 -25.62 7.98 7.41
N TYR A 8 -25.62 8.96 6.51
CA TYR A 8 -24.61 9.14 5.48
C TYR A 8 -23.21 9.45 6.05
N LEU A 9 -23.13 10.21 7.13
CA LEU A 9 -21.85 10.60 7.73
C LEU A 9 -21.07 9.40 8.28
N ASN A 10 -21.76 8.44 8.91
CA ASN A 10 -21.12 7.20 9.37
C ASN A 10 -20.64 6.31 8.21
N THR A 11 -21.19 6.47 7.00
CA THR A 11 -20.78 5.68 5.83
C THR A 11 -19.58 6.27 5.08
N LEU A 12 -19.29 7.57 5.26
CA LEU A 12 -18.16 8.23 4.60
C LEU A 12 -16.81 7.71 5.11
N ASP A 13 -16.72 7.32 6.37
CA ASP A 13 -15.48 6.79 6.96
C ASP A 13 -15.02 5.47 6.33
N TYR A 14 -15.92 4.75 5.64
CA TYR A 14 -15.61 3.49 4.97
C TYR A 14 -15.26 3.67 3.50
N LEU A 15 -15.39 4.89 2.94
CA LEU A 15 -15.03 5.16 1.57
C LEU A 15 -13.54 5.51 1.44
N PRO A 16 -12.89 5.18 0.30
CA PRO A 16 -11.53 5.62 0.04
C PRO A 16 -11.39 7.13 0.14
N CYS A 17 -10.28 7.61 0.69
CA CYS A 17 -10.08 9.04 0.94
C CYS A 17 -10.15 9.89 -0.34
N ASP A 18 -9.85 9.30 -1.51
CA ASP A 18 -9.91 9.97 -2.80
C ASP A 18 -11.35 10.18 -3.27
N VAL A 19 -12.24 9.20 -3.07
CA VAL A 19 -13.68 9.33 -3.34
C VAL A 19 -14.28 10.46 -2.48
N VAL A 20 -13.96 10.46 -1.18
CA VAL A 20 -14.44 11.47 -0.24
C VAL A 20 -13.92 12.86 -0.63
N ARG A 21 -12.62 13.00 -0.91
CA ARG A 21 -12.01 14.28 -1.29
C ARG A 21 -12.63 14.84 -2.58
N THR A 22 -12.81 14.02 -3.59
CA THR A 22 -13.38 14.45 -4.88
C THR A 22 -14.85 14.85 -4.73
N ALA A 23 -15.63 14.12 -3.92
CA ALA A 23 -17.01 14.49 -3.62
C ALA A 23 -17.11 15.86 -2.91
N TRP A 24 -16.24 16.13 -1.93
CA TRP A 24 -16.18 17.43 -1.27
C TRP A 24 -15.77 18.57 -2.20
N LEU A 25 -14.81 18.30 -3.11
CA LEU A 25 -14.40 19.29 -4.11
C LEU A 25 -15.54 19.61 -5.06
N LEU A 26 -16.27 18.59 -5.54
CA LEU A 26 -17.47 18.78 -6.37
C LEU A 26 -18.51 19.65 -5.69
N GLN A 27 -18.81 19.39 -4.41
CA GLN A 27 -19.75 20.21 -3.64
C GLN A 27 -19.27 21.67 -3.52
N THR A 28 -17.96 21.89 -3.39
CA THR A 28 -17.38 23.23 -3.33
C THR A 28 -17.49 23.96 -4.67
N LEU A 29 -17.18 23.28 -5.78
CA LEU A 29 -17.27 23.82 -7.15
C LEU A 29 -18.72 24.14 -7.53
N ASP A 30 -19.66 23.26 -7.18
CA ASP A 30 -21.10 23.46 -7.35
C ASP A 30 -21.60 24.66 -6.53
N GLY A 31 -21.06 24.84 -5.32
CA GLY A 31 -21.28 26.05 -4.52
C GLY A 31 -20.84 27.32 -5.25
N LYS A 32 -19.63 27.33 -5.81
CA LYS A 32 -19.10 28.48 -6.57
C LYS A 32 -19.93 28.79 -7.81
N LEU A 33 -20.34 27.78 -8.56
CA LEU A 33 -21.18 27.98 -9.76
C LEU A 33 -22.56 28.59 -9.49
N ARG A 34 -23.06 28.51 -8.25
CA ARG A 34 -24.31 29.17 -7.85
C ARG A 34 -24.16 30.66 -7.54
N ASP A 35 -22.94 31.17 -7.38
CA ASP A 35 -22.69 32.58 -7.10
C ASP A 35 -23.04 33.42 -8.35
N LEU A 36 -24.01 34.34 -8.23
CA LEU A 36 -24.53 35.14 -9.35
C LEU A 36 -23.55 36.21 -9.85
N ASP A 37 -22.53 36.56 -9.06
CA ASP A 37 -21.53 37.59 -9.36
C ASP A 37 -20.32 37.08 -10.17
N GLN A 38 -20.37 35.85 -10.67
CA GLN A 38 -19.26 35.17 -11.33
C GLN A 38 -18.97 35.77 -12.72
N SER A 39 -17.69 36.05 -13.03
CA SER A 39 -17.31 36.43 -14.40
C SER A 39 -17.48 35.24 -15.37
N PRO A 40 -17.68 35.48 -16.69
CA PRO A 40 -17.78 34.39 -17.67
C PRO A 40 -16.58 33.43 -17.66
N GLU A 41 -15.38 33.94 -17.44
CA GLU A 41 -14.16 33.14 -17.37
C GLU A 41 -14.15 32.25 -16.12
N GLN A 42 -14.60 32.79 -14.99
CA GLN A 42 -14.73 32.05 -13.74
C GLN A 42 -15.81 30.97 -13.83
N PHE A 43 -16.96 31.29 -14.46
CA PHE A 43 -18.02 30.31 -14.69
C PHE A 43 -17.51 29.13 -15.53
N ARG A 44 -16.79 29.41 -16.62
CA ARG A 44 -16.15 28.38 -17.43
C ARG A 44 -15.12 27.58 -16.62
N TYR A 45 -14.25 28.24 -15.86
CA TYR A 45 -13.25 27.57 -15.03
C TYR A 45 -13.89 26.61 -14.02
N TYR A 46 -14.87 27.06 -13.23
CA TYR A 46 -15.53 26.20 -12.25
C TYR A 46 -16.38 25.11 -12.91
N GLY A 47 -17.02 25.40 -14.05
CA GLY A 47 -17.80 24.43 -14.82
C GLY A 47 -16.94 23.31 -15.39
N ASP A 48 -15.82 23.65 -16.02
CA ASP A 48 -14.88 22.66 -16.58
C ASP A 48 -14.29 21.80 -15.46
N ASN A 49 -13.86 22.41 -14.35
CA ASN A 49 -13.37 21.68 -13.19
C ASN A 49 -14.45 20.76 -12.59
N LEU A 50 -15.70 21.23 -12.45
CA LEU A 50 -16.81 20.40 -11.95
C LEU A 50 -17.00 19.17 -12.84
N SER A 51 -17.01 19.38 -14.15
CA SER A 51 -17.11 18.28 -15.12
C SER A 51 -15.97 17.29 -14.97
N THR A 52 -14.71 17.75 -14.96
CA THR A 52 -13.54 16.86 -14.80
C THR A 52 -13.58 16.07 -13.50
N GLN A 53 -13.87 16.73 -12.37
CA GLN A 53 -13.94 16.06 -11.07
C GLN A 53 -15.10 15.07 -10.99
N SER A 54 -16.21 15.32 -11.71
CA SER A 54 -17.36 14.42 -11.74
C SER A 54 -17.01 13.12 -12.47
N HIS A 55 -16.29 13.20 -13.58
CA HIS A 55 -15.80 12.03 -14.29
C HIS A 55 -14.83 11.23 -13.42
N LEU A 56 -13.86 11.91 -12.79
CA LEU A 56 -12.91 11.26 -11.86
C LEU A 56 -13.62 10.54 -10.71
N LEU A 57 -14.64 11.16 -10.11
CA LEU A 57 -15.41 10.51 -9.05
C LEU A 57 -16.09 9.23 -9.56
N GLY A 58 -16.64 9.26 -10.77
CA GLY A 58 -17.20 8.09 -11.44
C GLY A 58 -16.17 6.97 -11.56
N ASP A 59 -14.99 7.26 -12.09
CA ASP A 59 -13.91 6.28 -12.28
C ASP A 59 -13.45 5.65 -10.96
N LEU A 60 -13.30 6.47 -9.92
CA LEU A 60 -12.91 6.01 -8.58
C LEU A 60 -13.96 5.08 -7.97
N VAL A 61 -15.24 5.43 -8.09
CA VAL A 61 -16.36 4.60 -7.60
C VAL A 61 -16.43 3.28 -8.36
N GLU A 62 -16.27 3.30 -9.69
CA GLU A 62 -16.24 2.07 -10.49
C GLU A 62 -15.07 1.17 -10.13
N GLN A 63 -13.88 1.74 -9.91
CA GLN A 63 -12.71 0.99 -9.47
C GLN A 63 -12.96 0.32 -8.12
N GLU A 64 -13.58 1.02 -7.18
CA GLU A 64 -13.90 0.46 -5.87
C GLU A 64 -14.95 -0.66 -5.96
N ILE A 65 -15.95 -0.51 -6.83
CA ILE A 65 -16.92 -1.57 -7.13
C ILE A 65 -16.22 -2.81 -7.69
N ARG A 66 -15.28 -2.63 -8.63
CA ARG A 66 -14.49 -3.74 -9.19
C ARG A 66 -13.69 -4.46 -8.09
N ARG A 67 -12.97 -3.70 -7.26
CA ARG A 67 -12.19 -4.22 -6.14
C ARG A 67 -13.05 -5.05 -5.17
N LEU A 68 -14.20 -4.51 -4.76
CA LEU A 68 -15.11 -5.19 -3.84
C LEU A 68 -15.70 -6.48 -4.43
N LYS A 69 -15.99 -6.49 -5.74
CA LYS A 69 -16.45 -7.71 -6.44
C LYS A 69 -15.37 -8.80 -6.43
N GLU A 70 -14.13 -8.44 -6.72
CA GLU A 70 -12.99 -9.36 -6.68
C GLU A 70 -12.77 -9.92 -5.28
N GLU A 71 -12.80 -9.06 -4.25
CA GLU A 71 -12.67 -9.47 -2.85
C GLU A 71 -13.80 -10.43 -2.42
N SER A 72 -15.04 -10.15 -2.82
CA SER A 72 -16.18 -11.04 -2.58
C SER A 72 -15.97 -12.42 -3.22
N GLN A 73 -15.54 -12.45 -4.48
CA GLN A 73 -15.28 -13.70 -5.20
C GLN A 73 -14.13 -14.49 -4.56
N GLU A 74 -13.08 -13.82 -4.12
CA GLU A 74 -11.97 -14.45 -3.41
C GLU A 74 -12.45 -15.10 -2.10
N LEU A 75 -13.23 -14.39 -1.30
CA LEU A 75 -13.78 -14.91 -0.05
C LEU A 75 -14.67 -16.14 -0.28
N GLU A 76 -15.49 -16.14 -1.34
CA GLU A 76 -16.27 -17.32 -1.73
C GLU A 76 -15.37 -18.52 -2.06
N CYS A 77 -14.30 -18.30 -2.83
CA CYS A 77 -13.32 -19.34 -3.13
C CYS A 77 -12.63 -19.87 -1.86
N GLN A 78 -12.25 -18.99 -0.94
CA GLN A 78 -11.67 -19.37 0.35
C GLN A 78 -12.64 -20.21 1.19
N LEU A 79 -13.94 -19.88 1.17
CA LEU A 79 -14.97 -20.69 1.86
C LEU A 79 -15.08 -22.09 1.26
N VAL A 80 -15.00 -22.24 -0.07
CA VAL A 80 -14.99 -23.56 -0.72
C VAL A 80 -13.77 -24.37 -0.28
N VAL A 81 -12.58 -23.78 -0.29
CA VAL A 81 -11.34 -24.43 0.16
C VAL A 81 -11.45 -24.84 1.63
N LYS A 82 -11.94 -23.95 2.49
CA LYS A 82 -12.15 -24.21 3.93
C LYS A 82 -13.13 -25.36 4.16
N LYS A 83 -14.24 -25.41 3.42
CA LYS A 83 -15.20 -26.52 3.47
C LYS A 83 -14.53 -27.84 3.10
N ARG A 84 -13.79 -27.88 1.98
CA ARG A 84 -13.05 -29.09 1.54
C ARG A 84 -12.04 -29.56 2.59
N TYR A 85 -11.26 -28.63 3.14
CA TYR A 85 -10.30 -28.92 4.20
C TYR A 85 -10.97 -29.52 5.45
N ASN A 86 -12.09 -28.93 5.89
CA ASN A 86 -12.85 -29.44 7.03
C ASN A 86 -13.42 -30.84 6.77
N THR A 87 -13.93 -31.11 5.57
CA THR A 87 -14.39 -32.46 5.18
C THR A 87 -13.23 -33.46 5.20
N LEU A 88 -12.05 -33.10 4.70
CA LEU A 88 -10.86 -33.95 4.74
C LEU A 88 -10.46 -34.29 6.19
N LEU A 89 -10.49 -33.31 7.09
CA LEU A 89 -10.20 -33.54 8.50
C LEU A 89 -11.25 -34.44 9.17
N LYS A 90 -12.53 -34.24 8.86
CA LYS A 90 -13.63 -35.07 9.37
C LYS A 90 -13.47 -36.53 8.94
N ASN A 91 -13.12 -36.77 7.68
CA ASN A 91 -12.94 -38.11 7.13
C ASN A 91 -11.62 -38.76 7.57
N ASN A 92 -10.64 -37.98 8.04
CA ASN A 92 -9.33 -38.47 8.46
C ASN A 92 -9.00 -37.99 9.89
N PRO A 93 -9.70 -38.48 10.93
CA PRO A 93 -9.54 -38.00 12.30
C PRO A 93 -8.12 -38.23 12.88
N HIS A 94 -7.35 -39.18 12.33
CA HIS A 94 -5.93 -39.35 12.67
C HIS A 94 -5.06 -38.14 12.29
N LEU A 95 -5.42 -37.40 11.23
CA LEU A 95 -4.73 -36.15 10.85
C LEU A 95 -4.95 -35.06 11.91
N ILE A 96 -6.15 -34.98 12.50
CA ILE A 96 -6.46 -34.08 13.62
C ILE A 96 -5.57 -34.43 14.81
N LYS A 97 -5.41 -35.71 15.14
CA LYS A 97 -4.52 -36.17 16.23
C LYS A 97 -3.05 -35.82 15.95
N LYS A 98 -2.60 -35.93 14.70
CA LYS A 98 -1.23 -35.56 14.26
C LYS A 98 -0.99 -34.05 14.31
N LEU A 99 -1.98 -33.23 13.93
CA LEU A 99 -1.96 -31.77 14.05
C LEU A 99 -1.98 -31.32 15.51
N ASN A 100 -2.87 -31.87 16.33
CA ASN A 100 -2.94 -31.57 17.77
C ASN A 100 -1.67 -32.02 18.51
N LYS A 101 -1.02 -33.11 18.08
CA LYS A 101 0.30 -33.53 18.62
C LYS A 101 1.43 -32.57 18.24
N LYS A 102 1.33 -31.86 17.10
CA LYS A 102 2.24 -30.75 16.74
C LYS A 102 1.93 -29.48 17.55
N LEU A 103 0.67 -29.20 17.88
CA LEU A 103 0.25 -28.03 18.66
C LEU A 103 0.51 -28.18 20.18
N LYS A 104 0.51 -29.41 20.72
CA LYS A 104 0.82 -29.69 22.14
C LYS A 104 2.30 -29.53 22.52
N LYS A 105 3.18 -29.18 21.59
CA LYS A 105 4.54 -28.77 21.92
C LYS A 105 4.59 -27.24 21.95
N PRO A 106 4.60 -26.57 23.12
CA PRO A 106 5.15 -25.23 23.21
C PRO A 106 6.67 -25.36 23.09
N SER A 107 7.15 -25.73 21.91
CA SER A 107 8.53 -25.45 21.56
C SER A 107 8.57 -23.98 21.19
N VAL A 108 9.32 -23.20 21.96
CA VAL A 108 9.92 -21.95 21.48
C VAL A 108 10.73 -22.30 20.23
N ILE A 109 10.09 -22.30 19.07
CA ILE A 109 10.77 -22.47 17.79
C ILE A 109 11.39 -21.11 17.50
N LYS A 110 12.71 -20.99 17.73
CA LYS A 110 13.53 -20.02 17.02
C LYS A 110 13.38 -20.34 15.52
N THR A 111 12.52 -19.61 14.82
CA THR A 111 12.26 -19.85 13.40
C THR A 111 13.47 -19.42 12.57
N LYS A 112 14.33 -20.39 12.23
CA LYS A 112 15.20 -20.30 11.05
C LYS A 112 14.50 -20.76 9.77
N ASN A 113 13.31 -21.34 9.85
CA ASN A 113 12.58 -21.84 8.70
C ASN A 113 11.26 -21.07 8.50
N LYS A 114 11.31 -20.06 7.62
CA LYS A 114 10.11 -19.54 6.94
C LYS A 114 9.55 -20.69 6.12
N MET A 115 8.25 -20.99 6.26
CA MET A 115 7.56 -21.77 5.24
C MET A 115 7.60 -20.95 3.95
N LYS A 116 8.55 -21.26 3.07
CA LYS A 116 8.54 -20.78 1.70
C LYS A 116 7.52 -21.62 0.97
N LEU A 117 6.42 -21.01 0.52
CA LEU A 117 5.81 -21.49 -0.71
C LEU A 117 6.94 -21.44 -1.75
N SER A 118 7.35 -22.60 -2.25
CA SER A 118 8.36 -22.69 -3.31
C SER A 118 7.71 -22.29 -4.64
N ILE A 119 7.27 -21.04 -4.72
CA ILE A 119 7.10 -20.40 -6.01
C ILE A 119 8.52 -20.15 -6.49
N ASN A 120 8.89 -20.74 -7.61
CA ASN A 120 10.19 -20.50 -8.23
C ASN A 120 10.20 -19.07 -8.78
N LEU A 121 10.41 -18.09 -7.89
CA LEU A 121 10.40 -16.68 -8.22
C LEU A 121 11.48 -16.33 -9.26
N LYS A 122 12.54 -17.16 -9.39
CA LYS A 122 13.55 -17.02 -10.46
C LYS A 122 12.99 -17.42 -11.82
N GLN A 123 12.14 -18.44 -11.86
CA GLN A 123 11.49 -18.89 -13.08
C GLN A 123 10.36 -17.94 -13.47
N LEU A 124 9.50 -17.54 -12.53
CA LEU A 124 8.45 -16.55 -12.77
C LEU A 124 9.03 -15.20 -13.23
N ARG A 125 10.16 -14.75 -12.65
CA ARG A 125 10.84 -13.52 -13.07
C ARG A 125 11.50 -13.66 -14.45
N LYS A 126 11.97 -14.85 -14.84
CA LYS A 126 12.49 -15.11 -16.19
C LYS A 126 11.36 -15.14 -17.23
N GLU A 127 10.24 -15.77 -16.90
CA GLU A 127 9.04 -15.84 -17.75
C GLU A 127 8.46 -14.44 -17.98
N VAL A 128 8.32 -13.62 -16.93
CA VAL A 128 7.88 -12.21 -17.03
C VAL A 128 8.87 -11.36 -17.84
N ILE A 129 10.19 -11.50 -17.63
CA ILE A 129 11.20 -10.77 -18.42
C ILE A 129 11.17 -11.20 -19.90
N GLN A 130 10.92 -12.48 -20.18
CA GLN A 130 10.85 -13.02 -21.54
C GLN A 130 9.57 -12.57 -22.26
N GLU A 131 8.45 -12.48 -21.56
CA GLU A 131 7.17 -11.97 -22.06
C GLU A 131 7.23 -10.46 -22.36
N HIS A 132 7.83 -9.66 -21.47
CA HIS A 132 8.08 -8.23 -21.73
C HIS A 132 9.05 -7.99 -22.91
N ARG A 133 10.03 -8.88 -23.11
CA ARG A 133 10.99 -8.80 -24.21
C ARG A 133 10.39 -9.23 -25.56
N ALA A 134 9.42 -10.16 -25.55
CA ALA A 134 8.68 -10.57 -26.74
C ALA A 134 7.65 -9.52 -27.19
N ASN A 135 7.07 -8.77 -26.24
CA ASN A 135 6.10 -7.70 -26.53
C ASN A 135 6.73 -6.34 -26.91
N SER A 136 8.07 -6.22 -26.92
CA SER A 136 8.79 -4.98 -27.27
C SER A 136 9.23 -4.91 -28.75
N LEU A 137 8.64 -5.70 -29.63
CA LEU A 137 8.94 -5.74 -31.08
C LEU A 137 7.74 -5.30 -31.93
N THR A 138 7.13 -4.16 -31.61
CA THR A 138 6.33 -3.40 -32.57
C THR A 138 7.13 -2.20 -33.08
N PRO A 139 7.38 -2.06 -34.40
CA PRO A 139 8.09 -0.92 -34.94
C PRO A 139 7.11 0.21 -35.25
N ALA A 140 7.23 1.33 -34.54
CA ALA A 140 6.69 2.61 -35.00
C ALA A 140 7.77 3.68 -34.85
N ILE A 141 8.25 4.14 -36.00
CA ILE A 141 9.26 5.17 -36.20
C ILE A 141 8.58 6.55 -36.08
N THR A 142 9.11 7.44 -35.22
CA THR A 142 9.61 8.80 -35.56
C THR A 142 10.03 9.55 -34.27
N PRO A 143 10.94 10.54 -34.37
CA PRO A 143 11.83 10.91 -33.27
C PRO A 143 11.43 12.20 -32.56
N ASP A 144 11.45 12.22 -31.22
CA ASP A 144 11.99 13.37 -30.50
C ASP A 144 12.46 13.02 -29.07
N ASN A 145 13.76 13.21 -28.84
CA ASN A 145 14.46 13.57 -27.59
C ASN A 145 14.19 12.80 -26.27
N ASN A 146 15.04 11.79 -26.04
CA ASN A 146 16.01 11.69 -24.94
C ASN A 146 15.61 12.20 -23.52
N ILE A 147 15.28 11.26 -22.62
CA ILE A 147 15.99 10.90 -21.37
C ILE A 147 15.12 9.82 -20.66
N LEU A 148 15.51 8.56 -20.80
CA LEU A 148 15.04 7.49 -19.89
C LEU A 148 16.14 7.30 -18.85
N SER A 149 16.19 8.20 -17.87
CA SER A 149 16.77 7.87 -16.58
C SER A 149 15.86 6.79 -15.96
N GLU A 150 16.37 5.58 -15.81
CA GLU A 150 15.82 4.61 -14.85
C GLU A 150 15.99 5.22 -13.45
N GLU A 151 15.08 6.13 -13.07
CA GLU A 151 15.16 6.81 -11.79
C GLU A 151 14.88 5.81 -10.67
N GLU A 152 15.86 5.65 -9.77
CA GLU A 152 15.78 4.74 -8.64
C GLU A 152 14.61 5.14 -7.73
N VAL A 153 13.71 4.18 -7.50
CA VAL A 153 12.47 4.41 -6.77
C VAL A 153 12.71 4.25 -5.27
N TYR A 154 12.47 5.31 -4.51
CA TYR A 154 12.67 5.37 -3.06
C TYR A 154 11.33 5.50 -2.30
N CYS A 155 11.39 5.52 -0.96
CA CYS A 155 10.21 5.69 -0.10
C CYS A 155 9.16 4.55 -0.24
N TRP A 156 8.06 4.62 0.51
CA TRP A 156 6.94 3.66 0.40
C TRP A 156 5.97 4.01 -0.73
N CYS A 157 5.96 5.25 -1.18
CA CYS A 157 5.12 5.73 -2.28
C CYS A 157 5.57 5.20 -3.65
N GLN A 158 6.75 4.59 -3.73
CA GLN A 158 7.32 4.07 -4.97
C GLN A 158 7.38 5.13 -6.09
N GLN A 159 7.62 6.38 -5.71
CA GLN A 159 7.82 7.49 -6.62
C GLN A 159 9.32 7.85 -6.70
N PRO A 160 9.78 8.46 -7.81
CA PRO A 160 11.14 8.97 -7.92
C PRO A 160 11.46 10.02 -6.83
N SER A 161 12.75 10.31 -6.65
CA SER A 161 13.23 11.30 -5.67
C SER A 161 12.78 12.71 -6.05
N LEU A 162 11.62 13.13 -5.56
CA LEU A 162 11.04 14.44 -5.79
C LEU A 162 11.09 15.26 -4.48
N GLY A 163 11.85 16.35 -4.48
CA GLY A 163 11.92 17.30 -3.35
C GLY A 163 12.74 16.84 -2.14
N ASP A 164 12.35 17.29 -0.94
CA ASP A 164 13.10 17.04 0.29
C ASP A 164 12.98 15.59 0.78
N MET A 165 14.14 14.97 0.98
CA MET A 165 14.24 13.58 1.41
C MET A 165 15.06 13.44 2.70
N ILE A 166 14.69 12.44 3.51
CA ILE A 166 15.38 12.06 4.73
C ILE A 166 15.86 10.61 4.66
N ALA A 167 17.08 10.38 5.13
CA ALA A 167 17.64 9.05 5.28
C ALA A 167 17.31 8.47 6.66
N CYS A 168 16.96 7.19 6.71
CA CYS A 168 16.80 6.45 7.96
C CYS A 168 18.18 6.11 8.55
N ASP A 169 18.43 6.51 9.80
CA ASP A 169 19.69 6.21 10.52
C ASP A 169 19.92 4.72 10.82
N ASN A 170 19.00 3.84 10.40
CA ASN A 170 19.22 2.42 10.47
C ASN A 170 19.95 1.92 9.21
N GLU A 171 21.23 1.62 9.32
CA GLU A 171 22.08 0.99 8.27
C GLU A 171 21.52 -0.33 7.68
N LYS A 172 20.50 -0.93 8.32
CA LYS A 172 19.82 -2.14 7.83
C LYS A 172 18.44 -1.83 7.23
N CYS A 173 18.12 -0.56 7.02
CA CYS A 173 16.86 -0.16 6.41
C CYS A 173 16.86 -0.58 4.93
N PRO A 174 15.84 -1.29 4.43
CA PRO A 174 15.84 -1.77 3.06
C PRO A 174 15.58 -0.69 1.99
N ARG A 175 15.16 0.52 2.40
CA ARG A 175 14.80 1.62 1.48
C ARG A 175 15.64 2.87 1.65
N GLU A 176 16.20 3.05 2.85
CA GLU A 176 17.10 4.13 3.25
C GLU A 176 16.54 5.55 3.13
N TRP A 177 15.88 5.94 2.04
CA TRP A 177 15.38 7.29 1.73
C TRP A 177 13.85 7.41 1.71
N PHE A 178 13.36 8.52 2.25
CA PHE A 178 11.92 8.82 2.39
C PHE A 178 11.64 10.29 2.12
N HIS A 179 10.54 10.61 1.42
CA HIS A 179 10.12 12.00 1.24
C HIS A 179 9.54 12.57 2.52
N TYR A 180 9.80 13.85 2.80
CA TYR A 180 9.32 14.56 3.99
C TYR A 180 7.80 14.44 4.17
N ALA A 181 7.04 14.68 3.10
CA ALA A 181 5.58 14.56 3.09
C ALA A 181 5.09 13.13 3.40
N CYS A 182 5.78 12.10 2.90
CA CYS A 182 5.40 10.70 3.12
C CYS A 182 5.62 10.23 4.56
N VAL A 183 6.48 10.90 5.32
CA VAL A 183 6.78 10.57 6.73
C VAL A 183 6.38 11.66 7.72
N GLY A 184 5.63 12.67 7.25
CA GLY A 184 5.07 13.74 8.10
C GLY A 184 6.12 14.69 8.69
N ILE A 185 7.26 14.87 8.02
CA ILE A 185 8.31 15.81 8.43
C ILE A 185 8.09 17.14 7.72
N VAL A 186 7.98 18.22 8.49
CA VAL A 186 7.83 19.58 7.96
C VAL A 186 9.18 20.32 7.93
N HIS A 187 10.07 20.02 8.87
CA HIS A 187 11.41 20.58 8.95
C HIS A 187 12.42 19.49 9.33
N SER A 188 13.67 19.66 8.89
CA SER A 188 14.75 18.72 9.18
C SER A 188 14.86 18.44 10.69
N PRO A 189 14.69 17.18 11.14
CA PRO A 189 14.71 16.84 12.55
C PRO A 189 16.13 16.99 13.11
N LYS A 190 16.25 17.53 14.33
CA LYS A 190 17.53 17.61 15.03
C LYS A 190 17.89 16.25 15.62
N GLY A 191 18.94 15.62 15.09
CA GLY A 191 19.47 14.35 15.58
C GLY A 191 19.00 13.14 14.78
N LYS A 192 19.03 11.95 15.40
CA LYS A 192 18.80 10.69 14.69
C LYS A 192 17.32 10.45 14.38
N TRP A 193 17.01 10.14 13.14
CA TRP A 193 15.68 9.86 12.64
C TRP A 193 15.54 8.43 12.11
N PHE A 194 14.39 7.82 12.35
CA PHE A 194 14.11 6.44 11.94
C PHE A 194 12.75 6.36 11.28
N CYS A 195 12.67 5.70 10.12
CA CYS A 195 11.43 5.55 9.36
C CYS A 195 10.36 4.70 10.06
N SER A 196 10.72 3.90 11.06
CA SER A 196 9.76 3.07 11.80
C SER A 196 10.27 2.69 13.19
N ASP A 197 9.33 2.28 14.05
CA ASP A 197 9.63 1.70 15.36
C ASP A 197 10.55 0.47 15.28
N LYS A 198 10.46 -0.29 14.18
CA LYS A 198 11.36 -1.43 13.94
C LYS A 198 12.80 -0.94 13.75
N CYS A 199 13.02 0.05 12.88
CA CYS A 199 14.34 0.63 12.64
C CYS A 199 14.94 1.28 13.91
N ARG A 200 14.10 1.96 14.70
CA ARG A 200 14.51 2.53 16.00
C ARG A 200 14.91 1.45 17.01
N LYS A 201 14.15 0.35 17.11
CA LYS A 201 14.42 -0.77 18.05
C LYS A 201 15.66 -1.57 17.65
N GLU A 202 15.86 -1.83 16.36
CA GLU A 202 17.02 -2.55 15.83
C GLU A 202 18.33 -1.82 16.12
N GLN A 203 18.37 -0.50 15.97
CA GLN A 203 19.54 0.32 16.30
C GLN A 203 19.81 0.40 17.82
N ASN A 204 18.77 0.46 18.65
CA ASN A 204 18.92 0.45 20.11
C ASN A 204 19.36 -0.90 20.67
N SER A 205 19.12 -2.01 19.97
CA SER A 205 19.58 -3.34 20.36
C SER A 205 21.12 -3.48 20.31
N LYS A 206 21.80 -2.74 19.42
CA LYS A 206 23.27 -2.65 19.36
C LYS A 206 23.84 -1.98 20.63
N LYS A 207 23.18 -0.93 21.15
CA LYS A 207 23.61 -0.23 22.38
C LYS A 207 23.51 -1.10 23.64
N ARG A 208 22.48 -1.94 23.76
CA ARG A 208 22.33 -2.87 24.90
C ARG A 208 23.40 -3.95 24.94
N HIS A 209 23.93 -4.38 23.79
CA HIS A 209 24.98 -5.40 23.74
C HIS A 209 26.38 -4.85 24.08
N ILE A 210 26.64 -3.58 23.76
CA ILE A 210 27.89 -2.87 24.11
C ILE A 210 27.95 -2.54 25.60
N PHE A 211 26.85 -2.07 26.20
CA PHE A 211 26.80 -1.75 27.63
C PHE A 211 26.89 -3.01 28.53
N LYS A 212 26.33 -4.14 28.10
CA LYS A 212 26.48 -5.43 28.80
C LYS A 212 27.89 -6.04 28.66
N LYS A 213 28.64 -5.73 27.59
CA LYS A 213 30.05 -6.14 27.46
C LYS A 213 30.99 -5.32 28.36
N LYS A 214 30.69 -4.04 28.63
CA LYS A 214 31.47 -3.21 29.57
C LYS A 214 31.22 -3.54 31.05
N LYS A 215 30.04 -4.05 31.44
CA LYS A 215 29.73 -4.48 32.83
C LYS A 215 30.25 -5.87 33.22
N LYS A 216 30.87 -6.63 32.31
CA LYS A 216 31.46 -7.96 32.57
C LYS A 216 33.00 -7.96 32.58
N LYS A 217 33.62 -6.78 32.70
CA LYS A 217 35.08 -6.59 32.70
C LYS A 217 35.60 -5.79 33.90
N HIS A 218 34.99 -6.00 35.06
CA HIS A 218 35.64 -5.80 36.35
C HIS A 218 35.32 -7.01 37.23
#